data_AF-A0A836QSP8-F1
#
_entry.id   AF-A0A836QSP8-F1
#
_cell.length_a   1.000
_cell.length_b   1.000
_cell.length_c   1.000
_cell.angle_alpha   90.00
_cell.angle_beta   90.00
_cell.angle_gamma   90.00
#
_symmetry.space_group_name_H-M   'P 1'
#
loop_
_entity.id
_entity.type
_entity.pdbx_description
1 polymer ?
#
loop_
_entity_poly.entity_id
_entity_poly.type
_entity_poly.pdbx_seq_one_letter_code
_entity_poly.pdbx_strand_id
1 'polypeptide(L)'
;MKLTIERSALLISLQHVQSVVERRNTIPILSNVQLTADGSELGLMATDMDIWVYDKTPAEISQNGTTTAPAHMLFDIVRKLPDGSQVELDTSDGDEQLTLRSGQSLFTLACLPVEDFPATSHEELACQFQMPAPDLRQLIDKTRFAISTEETRYYLNGIYLHGVSVGEVPALRAVATDGHRLARVEVDLPDGAAGMPGVILPRKAVLELRKLLEAVGGFVEVALSETKIRITVGAAVLTSKLIDGTFPDYQRVIPEGNNKIMKIDGHVFAEADLRRDIPGFDASRLEGQNIDVFHKRPE
;
A
#
# COMPACT_ATOMS: atom_id res chain seq x y z
N MET A 1 15.30 18.00 17.12
CA MET A 1 15.03 16.55 17.18
C MET A 1 16.35 15.82 17.20
N LYS A 2 16.53 14.81 18.06
CA LYS A 2 17.73 13.96 18.07
C LYS A 2 17.40 12.54 18.53
N LEU A 3 17.71 11.55 17.69
CA LEU A 3 17.43 10.13 17.96
C LEU A 3 18.48 9.19 17.38
N THR A 4 18.52 7.97 17.93
CA THR A 4 19.26 6.83 17.36
C THR A 4 18.29 5.67 17.11
N ILE A 5 18.43 5.00 15.96
CA ILE A 5 17.58 3.88 15.56
C ILE A 5 18.38 2.85 14.75
N GLU A 6 18.06 1.56 14.95
CA GLU A 6 18.57 0.47 14.13
C GLU A 6 18.22 0.68 12.65
N ARG A 7 19.21 0.53 11.76
CA ARG A 7 19.01 0.73 10.31
C ARG A 7 17.86 -0.14 9.78
N SER A 8 17.74 -1.40 10.20
CA SER A 8 16.68 -2.29 9.73
C SER A 8 15.29 -1.79 10.12
N ALA A 9 15.14 -1.27 11.33
CA ALA A 9 13.86 -0.72 11.82
C ALA A 9 13.48 0.55 11.05
N LEU A 10 14.44 1.46 10.84
CA LEU A 10 14.22 2.67 10.04
C LEU A 10 13.91 2.35 8.57
N LEU A 11 14.60 1.37 7.99
CA LEU A 11 14.43 0.98 6.59
C LEU A 11 13.02 0.42 6.32
N ILE A 12 12.49 -0.41 7.22
CA ILE A 12 11.12 -0.96 7.10
C ILE A 12 10.10 0.17 7.09
N SER A 13 10.15 1.09 8.06
CA SER A 13 9.18 2.19 8.10
C SER A 13 9.33 3.17 6.96
N LEU A 14 10.56 3.47 6.52
CA LEU A 14 10.78 4.27 5.31
C LEU A 14 10.21 3.59 4.06
N GLN A 15 10.34 2.26 3.94
CA GLN A 15 9.80 1.49 2.82
C GLN A 15 8.28 1.58 2.74
N HIS A 16 7.59 1.65 3.88
CA HIS A 16 6.13 1.81 3.96
C HIS A 16 5.67 3.20 3.51
N VAL A 17 6.33 4.27 3.96
CA VAL A 17 5.87 5.65 3.71
C VAL A 17 6.37 6.21 2.38
N GLN A 18 7.59 5.90 1.94
CA GLN A 18 8.19 6.54 0.75
C GLN A 18 7.42 6.24 -0.54
N SER A 19 6.74 5.11 -0.62
CA SER A 19 6.09 4.69 -1.86
C SER A 19 4.85 5.49 -2.24
N VAL A 20 4.26 6.22 -1.28
CA VAL A 20 3.20 7.20 -1.54
C VAL A 20 3.76 8.43 -2.25
N VAL A 21 5.03 8.77 -2.02
CA VAL A 21 5.67 9.97 -2.55
C VAL A 21 5.92 9.82 -4.05
N GLU A 22 5.24 10.62 -4.85
CA GLU A 22 5.47 10.68 -6.29
C GLU A 22 6.90 11.14 -6.61
N ARG A 23 7.49 10.57 -7.67
CA ARG A 23 8.85 10.96 -8.10
C ARG A 23 8.89 12.35 -8.72
N ARG A 24 7.74 12.86 -9.17
CA ARG A 24 7.59 14.17 -9.80
C ARG A 24 6.46 14.91 -9.10
N ASN A 25 6.83 15.83 -8.21
CA ASN A 25 5.91 16.72 -7.53
C ASN A 25 6.17 18.16 -7.94
N THR A 26 5.11 18.92 -8.21
CA THR A 26 5.18 20.38 -8.38
C THR A 26 5.21 21.11 -7.04
N ILE A 27 4.73 20.47 -5.97
CA ILE A 27 4.72 20.98 -4.59
C ILE A 27 5.87 20.31 -3.83
N PRO A 28 6.97 21.03 -3.49
CA PRO A 28 8.18 20.43 -2.93
C PRO A 28 7.97 19.63 -1.64
N ILE A 29 7.14 20.12 -0.71
CA ILE A 29 6.89 19.47 0.58
C ILE A 29 6.30 18.06 0.45
N LEU A 30 5.56 17.77 -0.63
CA LEU A 30 5.02 16.42 -0.91
C LEU A 30 6.10 15.42 -1.33
N SER A 31 7.33 15.88 -1.59
CA SER A 31 8.50 15.01 -1.83
C SER A 31 9.18 14.58 -0.52
N ASN A 32 8.77 15.16 0.61
CA ASN A 32 9.33 14.88 1.92
C ASN A 32 8.47 13.86 2.69
N VAL A 33 9.12 13.18 3.62
CA VAL A 33 8.50 12.46 4.73
C VAL A 33 8.58 13.36 5.97
N GLN A 34 7.50 13.46 6.73
CA GLN A 34 7.52 14.07 8.06
C GLN A 34 8.02 13.02 9.07
N LEU A 35 8.95 13.43 9.91
CA LEU A 35 9.55 12.61 10.97
C LEU A 35 9.18 13.24 12.31
N THR A 36 8.59 12.46 13.22
CA THR A 36 8.21 12.90 14.56
C THR A 36 8.86 11.99 15.60
N ALA A 37 9.82 12.52 16.34
CA ALA A 37 10.42 11.85 17.49
C ALA A 37 9.68 12.25 18.75
N ASP A 38 9.03 11.28 19.40
CA ASP A 38 8.31 11.52 20.65
C ASP A 38 8.44 10.33 21.61
N GLY A 39 9.01 10.59 22.78
CA GLY A 39 9.16 9.60 23.83
C GLY A 39 10.13 8.48 23.45
N SER A 40 9.60 7.34 23.01
CA SER A 40 10.38 6.16 22.61
C SER A 40 10.06 5.66 21.21
N GLU A 41 9.36 6.46 20.41
CA GLU A 41 8.93 6.11 19.06
C GLU A 41 9.33 7.20 18.06
N LEU A 42 9.67 6.76 16.85
CA LEU A 42 9.77 7.60 15.66
C LEU A 42 8.55 7.34 14.78
N GLY A 43 7.72 8.36 14.60
CA GLY A 43 6.63 8.39 13.63
C GLY A 43 7.12 8.90 12.27
N LEU A 44 6.65 8.28 11.19
CA LEU A 44 6.92 8.68 9.82
C LEU A 44 5.59 8.88 9.09
N MET A 45 5.42 10.00 8.39
CA MET A 45 4.23 10.27 7.59
C MET A 45 4.61 10.78 6.19
N ALA A 46 3.97 10.22 5.16
CA ALA A 46 4.06 10.69 3.78
C ALA A 46 2.67 10.80 3.15
N THR A 47 2.52 11.72 2.20
CA THR A 47 1.25 11.95 1.51
C THR A 47 1.41 12.54 0.12
N ASP A 48 0.46 12.24 -0.77
CA ASP A 48 0.24 12.92 -2.04
C ASP A 48 -1.06 13.77 -2.03
N MET A 49 -1.62 14.02 -0.84
CA MET A 49 -2.92 14.67 -0.56
C MET A 49 -4.18 13.84 -0.90
N ASP A 50 -4.05 12.65 -1.47
CA ASP A 50 -5.16 11.70 -1.64
C ASP A 50 -5.00 10.50 -0.71
N ILE A 51 -3.76 10.11 -0.46
CA ILE A 51 -3.35 9.02 0.42
C ILE A 51 -2.37 9.57 1.44
N TRP A 52 -2.55 9.15 2.69
CA TRP A 52 -1.62 9.33 3.78
C TRP A 52 -1.21 7.96 4.26
N VAL A 53 0.09 7.72 4.37
CA VAL A 53 0.62 6.55 5.05
C VAL A 53 1.44 7.03 6.23
N TYR A 54 1.05 6.54 7.40
CA TYR A 54 1.75 6.73 8.65
C TYR A 54 2.31 5.38 9.11
N ASP A 55 3.52 5.39 9.63
CA ASP A 55 4.10 4.23 10.32
C ASP A 55 4.85 4.70 11.57
N LYS A 56 5.02 3.81 12.53
CA LYS A 56 5.77 4.10 13.75
C LYS A 56 6.69 2.95 14.13
N THR A 57 7.85 3.32 14.65
CA THR A 57 8.88 2.35 15.00
C THR A 57 9.61 2.77 16.28
N PRO A 58 9.98 1.83 17.18
CA PRO A 58 10.75 2.16 18.37
C PRO A 58 12.10 2.81 18.03
N ALA A 59 12.48 3.82 18.79
CA ALA A 59 13.76 4.52 18.63
C ALA A 59 14.25 5.08 19.98
N GLU A 60 15.56 5.25 20.11
CA GLU A 60 16.16 5.92 21.26
C GLU A 60 16.13 7.44 21.03
N ILE A 61 15.12 8.10 21.59
CA ILE A 61 14.96 9.56 21.46
C ILE A 61 15.71 10.27 22.58
N SER A 62 16.68 11.11 22.22
CA SER A 62 17.40 11.97 23.17
C SER A 62 16.81 13.38 23.24
N GLN A 63 16.17 13.83 22.16
CA GLN A 63 15.46 15.09 22.09
C GLN A 63 14.24 14.96 21.18
N ASN A 64 13.05 15.15 21.74
CA ASN A 64 11.80 15.19 20.99
C ASN A 64 11.84 16.28 19.90
N GLY A 65 11.04 16.11 18.86
CA GLY A 65 10.84 17.13 17.84
C GLY A 65 10.31 16.56 16.53
N THR A 66 9.96 17.46 15.62
CA THR A 66 9.42 17.12 14.31
C THR A 66 10.24 17.81 13.23
N THR A 67 10.50 17.12 12.13
CA THR A 67 11.13 17.71 10.93
C THR A 67 10.57 17.05 9.67
N THR A 68 11.02 17.49 8.50
CA THR A 68 10.74 16.83 7.22
C THR A 68 12.03 16.55 6.48
N ALA A 69 12.08 15.48 5.68
CA ALA A 69 13.26 15.16 4.87
C ALA A 69 12.86 14.54 3.53
N PRO A 70 13.65 14.69 2.45
CA PRO A 70 13.33 14.12 1.15
C PRO A 70 13.22 12.59 1.22
N ALA A 71 12.01 12.05 1.00
CA ALA A 71 11.68 10.66 1.35
C ALA A 71 12.52 9.64 0.59
N HIS A 72 12.60 9.79 -0.73
CA HIS A 72 13.38 8.90 -1.61
C HIS A 72 14.87 8.94 -1.29
N MET A 73 15.41 10.12 -1.01
CA MET A 73 16.83 10.29 -0.70
C MET A 73 17.18 9.67 0.64
N LEU A 74 16.36 9.92 1.67
CA LEU A 74 16.53 9.32 2.99
C LEU A 74 16.45 7.78 2.92
N PHE A 75 15.46 7.25 2.21
CA PHE A 75 15.34 5.81 1.97
C PHE A 75 16.57 5.24 1.25
N ASP A 76 17.03 5.88 0.17
CA ASP A 76 18.18 5.42 -0.60
C ASP A 76 19.49 5.45 0.20
N ILE A 77 19.66 6.44 1.08
CA ILE A 77 20.80 6.50 2.00
C ILE A 77 20.74 5.33 2.98
N VAL A 78 19.63 5.19 3.73
CA VAL A 78 19.47 4.15 4.76
C VAL A 78 19.62 2.74 4.17
N ARG A 79 19.07 2.51 2.97
CA ARG A 79 19.20 1.24 2.26
C ARG A 79 20.64 0.88 1.95
N LYS A 80 21.51 1.86 1.67
CA LYS A 80 22.93 1.65 1.33
C LYS A 80 23.85 1.53 2.54
N LEU A 81 23.36 1.81 3.74
CA LEU A 81 24.14 1.62 4.96
C LEU A 81 24.38 0.12 5.24
N PRO A 82 25.49 -0.24 5.91
CA PRO A 82 25.78 -1.62 6.30
C PRO A 82 24.69 -2.23 7.20
N ASP A 83 24.43 -3.52 7.06
CA ASP A 83 23.51 -4.24 7.95
C ASP A 83 23.99 -4.17 9.41
N GLY A 84 23.04 -4.02 10.35
CA GLY A 84 23.32 -3.90 11.79
C GLY A 84 23.89 -2.55 12.23
N SER A 85 23.90 -1.53 11.38
CA SER A 85 24.35 -0.18 11.76
C SER A 85 23.28 0.58 12.55
N GLN A 86 23.72 1.40 13.50
CA GLN A 86 22.88 2.43 14.11
C GLN A 86 22.86 3.68 13.23
N VAL A 87 21.69 4.31 13.14
CA VAL A 87 21.47 5.57 12.42
C VAL A 87 21.10 6.64 13.42
N GLU A 88 21.93 7.67 13.53
CA GLU A 88 21.63 8.88 14.29
C GLU A 88 21.01 9.92 13.34
N LEU A 89 19.88 10.49 13.75
CA LEU A 89 19.20 11.59 13.07
C LEU A 89 19.17 12.80 14.00
N ASP A 90 19.67 13.95 13.51
CA ASP A 90 19.87 15.14 14.33
C ASP A 90 19.50 16.44 13.58
N THR A 91 18.69 17.28 14.23
CA THR A 91 18.34 18.66 13.79
C THR A 91 18.70 19.71 14.85
N SER A 92 19.61 19.41 15.78
CA SER A 92 19.95 20.29 16.91
C SER A 92 20.61 21.60 16.47
N ASP A 93 21.29 21.60 15.32
CA ASP A 93 21.95 22.78 14.73
C ASP A 93 20.98 23.67 13.91
N GLY A 94 19.69 23.32 13.86
CA GLY A 94 18.63 24.07 13.18
C GLY A 94 17.63 23.18 12.44
N ASP A 95 16.43 23.69 12.20
CA ASP A 95 15.33 22.93 11.59
C ASP A 95 15.40 22.89 10.05
N GLU A 96 16.34 23.60 9.44
CA GLU A 96 16.55 23.65 7.99
C GLU A 96 17.30 22.42 7.45
N GLN A 97 17.98 21.66 8.31
CA GLN A 97 18.80 20.53 7.90
C GLN A 97 18.67 19.34 8.84
N LEU A 98 18.53 18.16 8.25
CA LEU A 98 18.60 16.88 8.94
C LEU A 98 19.98 16.27 8.71
N THR A 99 20.75 16.12 9.79
CA THR A 99 22.00 15.40 9.77
C THR A 99 21.74 13.92 10.04
N LEU A 100 22.21 13.04 9.15
CA LEU A 100 22.20 11.60 9.31
C LEU A 100 23.62 11.09 9.47
N ARG A 101 23.89 10.36 10.57
CA ARG A 101 25.19 9.76 10.85
C ARG A 101 25.07 8.26 11.08
N SER A 102 25.99 7.50 10.49
CA SER A 102 26.13 6.05 10.72
C SER A 102 27.58 5.65 10.53
N GLY A 103 28.28 5.31 11.63
CA GLY A 103 29.71 5.04 11.61
C GLY A 103 30.51 6.24 11.09
N GLN A 104 31.25 6.06 10.00
CA GLN A 104 32.03 7.12 9.35
C GLN A 104 31.24 7.92 8.31
N SER A 105 30.01 7.50 7.99
CA SER A 105 29.18 8.19 7.01
C SER A 105 28.41 9.33 7.67
N LEU A 106 28.44 10.50 7.03
CA LEU A 106 27.72 11.71 7.42
C LEU A 106 27.01 12.27 6.20
N PHE A 107 25.71 12.49 6.30
CA PHE A 107 24.88 13.11 5.28
C PHE A 107 24.10 14.27 5.89
N THR A 108 23.81 15.26 5.06
CA THR A 108 22.98 16.41 5.43
C THR A 108 21.90 16.56 4.38
N LEU A 109 20.64 16.55 4.82
CA LEU A 109 19.47 16.67 3.97
C LEU A 109 18.78 18.01 4.24
N ALA A 110 18.41 18.73 3.19
CA ALA A 110 17.63 19.96 3.34
C ALA A 110 16.20 19.61 3.78
N CYS A 111 15.77 20.20 4.89
CA CYS A 111 14.43 20.09 5.43
C CYS A 111 13.55 21.20 4.86
N LEU A 112 12.24 20.98 4.94
CA LEU A 112 11.24 22.00 4.70
C LEU A 112 10.42 22.23 5.98
N PRO A 113 9.81 23.42 6.15
CA PRO A 113 9.02 23.74 7.33
C PRO A 113 7.92 22.69 7.58
N VAL A 114 7.74 22.31 8.85
CA VAL A 114 6.79 21.26 9.23
C VAL A 114 5.35 21.72 9.02
N GLU A 115 5.10 23.02 9.20
CA GLU A 115 3.82 23.69 8.98
C GLU A 115 3.33 23.65 7.53
N ASP A 116 4.24 23.46 6.56
CA ASP A 116 3.89 23.29 5.16
C ASP A 116 3.39 21.86 4.86
N PHE A 117 3.63 20.91 5.77
CA PHE A 117 3.24 19.52 5.57
C PHE A 117 1.72 19.37 5.73
N PRO A 118 1.02 18.69 4.78
CA PRO A 118 -0.43 18.59 4.83
C PRO A 118 -0.94 17.89 6.09
N ALA A 119 -1.83 18.56 6.83
CA ALA A 119 -2.51 17.97 7.97
C ALA A 119 -3.47 16.85 7.53
N THR A 120 -3.60 15.82 8.37
CA THR A 120 -4.66 14.83 8.23
C THR A 120 -5.95 15.37 8.84
N SER A 121 -7.06 15.27 8.11
CA SER A 121 -8.37 15.67 8.64
C SER A 121 -8.89 14.62 9.62
N HIS A 122 -9.43 15.06 10.76
CA HIS A 122 -10.24 14.22 11.63
C HIS A 122 -11.68 14.17 11.11
N GLU A 123 -11.96 13.24 10.21
CA GLU A 123 -13.33 12.92 9.78
C GLU A 123 -13.86 11.72 10.58
N GLU A 124 -15.16 11.73 10.86
CA GLU A 124 -15.85 10.60 11.48
C GLU A 124 -15.98 9.46 10.46
N LEU A 125 -15.46 8.29 10.83
CA LEU A 125 -15.53 7.08 10.03
C LEU A 125 -16.63 6.19 10.61
N ALA A 126 -17.82 6.28 10.00
CA ALA A 126 -19.07 5.75 10.54
C ALA A 126 -19.13 4.22 10.58
N CYS A 127 -18.46 3.54 9.65
CA CYS A 127 -18.42 2.08 9.59
C CYS A 127 -17.03 1.60 10.02
N GLN A 128 -16.96 0.70 11.00
CA GLN A 128 -15.71 0.16 11.53
C GLN A 128 -15.84 -1.34 11.76
N PHE A 129 -14.85 -2.10 11.31
CA PHE A 129 -14.78 -3.54 11.50
C PHE A 129 -13.34 -4.03 11.47
N GLN A 130 -13.14 -5.26 11.93
CA GLN A 130 -11.87 -5.96 11.81
C GLN A 130 -12.04 -7.17 10.89
N MET A 131 -11.01 -7.47 10.09
CA MET A 131 -11.00 -8.67 9.25
C MET A 131 -9.62 -9.30 9.16
N PRO A 132 -9.51 -10.60 8.84
CA PRO A 132 -8.21 -11.22 8.63
C PRO A 132 -7.43 -10.52 7.51
N ALA A 133 -6.16 -10.21 7.76
CA ALA A 133 -5.25 -9.66 6.75
C ALA A 133 -5.13 -10.54 5.49
N PRO A 134 -5.11 -11.90 5.59
CA PRO A 134 -5.13 -12.76 4.42
C PRO A 134 -6.37 -12.59 3.53
N ASP A 135 -7.53 -12.33 4.12
CA ASP A 135 -8.79 -12.15 3.39
C ASP A 135 -8.78 -10.84 2.61
N LEU A 136 -8.36 -9.73 3.25
CA LEU A 136 -8.19 -8.45 2.56
C LEU A 136 -7.15 -8.54 1.45
N ARG A 137 -6.05 -9.26 1.70
CA ARG A 137 -5.02 -9.54 0.69
C ARG A 137 -5.59 -10.35 -0.48
N GLN A 138 -6.42 -11.36 -0.21
CA GLN A 138 -7.07 -12.16 -1.25
C GLN A 138 -8.00 -11.30 -2.11
N LEU A 139 -8.84 -10.46 -1.49
CA LEU A 139 -9.72 -9.53 -2.20
C LEU A 139 -8.92 -8.65 -3.16
N ILE A 140 -7.81 -8.07 -2.70
CA ILE A 140 -6.94 -7.22 -3.51
C ILE A 140 -6.23 -8.01 -4.61
N ASP A 141 -5.52 -9.09 -4.28
CA ASP A 141 -4.67 -9.81 -5.24
C ASP A 141 -5.48 -10.41 -6.39
N LYS A 142 -6.70 -10.87 -6.10
CA LYS A 142 -7.57 -11.48 -7.09
C LYS A 142 -8.36 -10.48 -7.93
N THR A 143 -8.34 -9.18 -7.61
CA THR A 143 -9.13 -8.17 -8.34
C THR A 143 -8.29 -7.06 -8.94
N ARG A 144 -7.17 -6.67 -8.31
CA ARG A 144 -6.38 -5.48 -8.71
C ARG A 144 -5.91 -5.47 -10.16
N PHE A 145 -5.71 -6.65 -10.77
CA PHE A 145 -5.25 -6.76 -12.15
C PHE A 145 -6.30 -6.28 -13.16
N ALA A 146 -7.57 -6.25 -12.78
CA ALA A 146 -8.68 -5.82 -13.61
C ALA A 146 -9.05 -4.35 -13.40
N ILE A 147 -8.29 -3.58 -12.61
CA ILE A 147 -8.53 -2.14 -12.42
C ILE A 147 -8.15 -1.39 -13.72
N SER A 148 -8.99 -0.44 -14.12
CA SER A 148 -8.71 0.46 -15.25
C SER A 148 -7.47 1.33 -14.99
N THR A 149 -6.73 1.62 -16.06
CA THR A 149 -5.68 2.66 -16.08
C THR A 149 -6.08 3.87 -16.92
N GLU A 150 -7.30 3.89 -17.45
CA GLU A 150 -7.81 5.01 -18.26
C GLU A 150 -8.34 6.14 -17.39
N GLU A 151 -7.96 7.38 -17.70
CA GLU A 151 -8.36 8.55 -16.92
C GLU A 151 -9.82 8.97 -17.15
N THR A 152 -10.38 8.66 -18.32
CA THR A 152 -11.74 9.09 -18.72
C THR A 152 -12.85 8.37 -17.94
N ARG A 153 -12.59 7.14 -17.49
CA ARG A 153 -13.52 6.30 -16.72
C ARG A 153 -13.02 6.15 -15.29
N TYR A 154 -12.85 7.28 -14.62
CA TYR A 154 -12.22 7.33 -13.29
C TYR A 154 -12.89 6.45 -12.22
N TYR A 155 -14.21 6.22 -12.29
CA TYR A 155 -14.93 5.30 -11.40
C TYR A 155 -14.55 3.82 -11.58
N LEU A 156 -13.76 3.49 -12.61
CA LEU A 156 -13.15 2.17 -12.81
C LEU A 156 -11.69 2.09 -12.30
N ASN A 157 -11.12 3.21 -11.86
CA ASN A 157 -9.71 3.29 -11.44
C ASN A 157 -9.54 2.88 -9.97
N GLY A 158 -10.29 1.88 -9.52
CA GLY A 158 -10.25 1.36 -8.17
C GLY A 158 -10.93 0.00 -8.03
N ILE A 159 -10.97 -0.50 -6.79
CA ILE A 159 -11.73 -1.70 -6.40
C ILE A 159 -13.01 -1.24 -5.71
N TYR A 160 -14.15 -1.71 -6.19
CA TYR A 160 -15.43 -1.53 -5.52
C TYR A 160 -15.58 -2.55 -4.39
N LEU A 161 -15.65 -2.06 -3.16
CA LEU A 161 -15.85 -2.83 -1.93
C LEU A 161 -17.27 -2.58 -1.42
N HIS A 162 -18.07 -3.63 -1.28
CA HIS A 162 -19.42 -3.49 -0.75
C HIS A 162 -19.94 -4.80 -0.11
N GLY A 163 -20.88 -4.66 0.82
CA GLY A 163 -21.62 -5.80 1.37
C GLY A 163 -22.65 -6.34 0.37
N VAL A 164 -22.82 -7.65 0.34
CA VAL A 164 -23.81 -8.38 -0.46
C VAL A 164 -24.38 -9.57 0.32
N SER A 165 -25.49 -10.12 -0.18
CA SER A 165 -25.98 -11.43 0.25
C SER A 165 -25.77 -12.45 -0.88
N VAL A 166 -25.04 -13.52 -0.58
CA VAL A 166 -24.82 -14.66 -1.48
C VAL A 166 -25.75 -15.78 -1.01
N GLY A 167 -26.95 -15.83 -1.59
CA GLY A 167 -28.06 -16.57 -0.98
C GLY A 167 -28.45 -15.92 0.35
N GLU A 168 -28.40 -16.69 1.44
CA GLU A 168 -28.69 -16.19 2.80
C GLU A 168 -27.43 -15.76 3.58
N VAL A 169 -26.23 -15.94 3.00
CA VAL A 169 -24.96 -15.64 3.69
C VAL A 169 -24.49 -14.23 3.32
N PRO A 170 -24.25 -13.34 4.29
CA PRO A 170 -23.67 -12.03 4.03
C PRO A 170 -22.19 -12.17 3.68
N ALA A 171 -21.75 -11.44 2.64
CA ALA A 171 -20.37 -11.43 2.18
C ALA A 171 -19.85 -10.01 1.93
N LEU A 172 -18.55 -9.80 2.15
CA LEU A 172 -17.83 -8.64 1.65
C LEU A 172 -17.31 -8.96 0.23
N ARG A 173 -17.68 -8.13 -0.74
CA ARG A 173 -17.32 -8.34 -2.14
C ARG A 173 -16.39 -7.25 -2.64
N ALA A 174 -15.33 -7.68 -3.33
CA ALA A 174 -14.45 -6.84 -4.12
C ALA A 174 -14.70 -7.05 -5.61
N VAL A 175 -14.85 -5.95 -6.36
CA VAL A 175 -15.03 -5.96 -7.81
C VAL A 175 -14.10 -4.96 -8.47
N ALA A 176 -13.44 -5.38 -9.56
CA ALA A 176 -12.68 -4.49 -10.43
C ALA A 176 -12.94 -4.82 -11.90
N THR A 177 -12.98 -3.80 -12.75
CA THR A 177 -13.12 -3.96 -14.20
C THR A 177 -12.49 -2.79 -14.95
N ASP A 178 -11.91 -3.08 -16.11
CA ASP A 178 -11.37 -2.10 -17.06
C ASP A 178 -12.31 -1.91 -18.28
N GLY A 179 -13.51 -2.50 -18.23
CA GLY A 179 -14.47 -2.55 -19.33
C GLY A 179 -14.19 -3.63 -20.38
N HIS A 180 -13.05 -4.32 -20.32
CA HIS A 180 -12.71 -5.46 -21.17
C HIS A 180 -12.77 -6.78 -20.41
N ARG A 181 -12.41 -6.75 -19.13
CA ARG A 181 -12.44 -7.89 -18.21
C ARG A 181 -12.97 -7.45 -16.84
N LEU A 182 -13.46 -8.41 -16.08
CA LEU A 182 -13.98 -8.19 -14.74
C LEU A 182 -13.48 -9.28 -13.80
N ALA A 183 -13.07 -8.87 -12.60
CA ALA A 183 -12.75 -9.76 -11.51
C ALA A 183 -13.68 -9.49 -10.32
N ARG A 184 -14.19 -10.56 -9.71
CA ARG A 184 -15.04 -10.53 -8.52
C ARG A 184 -14.56 -11.57 -7.52
N VAL A 185 -14.36 -11.16 -6.28
CA VAL A 185 -14.05 -12.05 -5.17
C VAL A 185 -14.87 -11.68 -3.95
N GLU A 186 -15.21 -12.69 -3.16
CA GLU A 186 -16.01 -12.60 -1.95
C GLU A 186 -15.28 -13.28 -0.81
N VAL A 187 -15.45 -12.71 0.38
CA VAL A 187 -15.11 -13.31 1.68
C VAL A 187 -16.32 -13.13 2.60
N ASP A 188 -16.36 -13.84 3.71
CA ASP A 188 -17.43 -13.69 4.70
C ASP A 188 -17.51 -12.23 5.18
N LEU A 189 -18.73 -11.70 5.37
CA LEU A 189 -18.89 -10.32 5.82
C LEU A 189 -18.37 -10.19 7.26
N PRO A 190 -17.38 -9.32 7.52
CA PRO A 190 -16.89 -9.14 8.88
C PRO A 190 -17.94 -8.53 9.81
N ASP A 191 -17.88 -8.89 11.09
CA ASP A 191 -18.72 -8.27 12.12
C ASP A 191 -18.48 -6.75 12.16
N GLY A 192 -19.56 -5.97 12.15
CA GLY A 192 -19.51 -4.51 12.07
C GLY A 192 -19.50 -3.93 10.65
N ALA A 193 -19.33 -4.75 9.61
CA ALA A 193 -19.40 -4.30 8.20
C ALA A 193 -20.84 -4.29 7.65
N ALA A 194 -21.84 -4.73 8.44
CA ALA A 194 -23.24 -4.73 8.03
C ALA A 194 -23.73 -3.31 7.74
N GLY A 195 -24.30 -3.10 6.55
CA GLY A 195 -24.77 -1.78 6.12
C GLY A 195 -23.67 -0.82 5.69
N MET A 196 -22.43 -1.29 5.50
CA MET A 196 -21.36 -0.44 4.94
C MET A 196 -21.79 0.18 3.60
N PRO A 197 -21.47 1.45 3.34
CA PRO A 197 -21.64 2.02 2.01
C PRO A 197 -20.75 1.26 1.01
N GLY A 198 -21.22 1.15 -0.23
CA GLY A 198 -20.37 0.68 -1.31
C GLY A 198 -19.36 1.76 -1.67
N VAL A 199 -18.07 1.42 -1.61
CA VAL A 199 -16.98 2.38 -1.79
C VAL A 199 -16.00 1.93 -2.86
N ILE A 200 -15.39 2.89 -3.56
CA ILE A 200 -14.39 2.62 -4.59
C ILE A 200 -13.00 3.03 -4.07
N LEU A 201 -12.19 2.04 -3.70
CA LEU A 201 -10.82 2.23 -3.22
C LEU A 201 -9.89 2.53 -4.41
N PRO A 202 -9.25 3.71 -4.49
CA PRO A 202 -8.43 4.09 -5.64
C PRO A 202 -7.26 3.13 -5.88
N ARG A 203 -6.89 2.94 -7.15
CA ARG A 203 -5.81 2.05 -7.58
C ARG A 203 -4.51 2.25 -6.80
N LYS A 204 -4.10 3.50 -6.57
CA LYS A 204 -2.87 3.80 -5.83
C LYS A 204 -2.98 3.30 -4.38
N ALA A 205 -4.10 3.55 -3.70
CA ALA A 205 -4.35 3.06 -2.36
C ALA A 205 -4.36 1.53 -2.29
N VAL A 206 -4.93 0.86 -3.30
CA VAL A 206 -4.87 -0.60 -3.44
C VAL A 206 -3.43 -1.12 -3.48
N LEU A 207 -2.57 -0.47 -4.27
CA LEU A 207 -1.16 -0.87 -4.42
C LEU A 207 -0.34 -0.64 -3.15
N GLU A 208 -0.56 0.48 -2.47
CA GLU A 208 0.12 0.78 -1.20
C GLU A 208 -0.33 -0.15 -0.08
N LEU A 209 -1.64 -0.35 0.05
CA LEU A 209 -2.22 -1.29 1.01
C LEU A 209 -1.67 -2.71 0.81
N ARG A 210 -1.52 -3.15 -0.45
CA ARG A 210 -0.98 -4.48 -0.74
C ARG A 210 0.45 -4.67 -0.26
N LYS A 211 1.28 -3.62 -0.25
CA LYS A 211 2.64 -3.67 0.30
C LYS A 211 2.61 -3.81 1.82
N LEU A 212 1.76 -3.03 2.50
CA LEU A 212 1.59 -3.10 3.95
C LEU A 212 1.13 -4.49 4.43
N LEU A 213 0.30 -5.17 3.62
CA LEU A 213 -0.20 -6.52 3.89
C LEU A 213 0.84 -7.65 3.69
N GLU A 214 2.06 -7.36 3.20
CA GLU A 214 3.13 -8.37 3.10
C GLU A 214 3.73 -8.72 4.46
N ALA A 215 3.82 -7.73 5.35
CA ALA A 215 4.56 -7.83 6.60
C ALA A 215 3.74 -8.41 7.76
N VAL A 216 2.43 -8.63 7.59
CA VAL A 216 1.52 -8.89 8.71
C VAL A 216 0.66 -10.13 8.49
N GLY A 217 0.69 -11.03 9.49
CA GLY A 217 -0.36 -12.00 9.73
C GLY A 217 -1.29 -11.51 10.84
N GLY A 218 -2.54 -11.99 10.88
CA GLY A 218 -3.53 -11.59 11.88
C GLY A 218 -4.66 -10.77 11.29
N PHE A 219 -5.09 -9.72 12.00
CA PHE A 219 -6.24 -8.88 11.64
C PHE A 219 -5.80 -7.47 11.23
N VAL A 220 -6.62 -6.83 10.41
CA VAL A 220 -6.54 -5.41 10.09
C VAL A 220 -7.81 -4.73 10.57
N GLU A 221 -7.68 -3.46 10.94
CA GLU A 221 -8.83 -2.62 11.27
C GLU A 221 -9.19 -1.79 10.06
N VAL A 222 -10.47 -1.79 9.69
CA VAL A 222 -11.00 -0.99 8.59
C VAL A 222 -12.02 -0.03 9.16
N ALA A 223 -11.84 1.26 8.89
CA ALA A 223 -12.77 2.31 9.23
C ALA A 223 -13.07 3.14 7.99
N LEU A 224 -14.33 3.36 7.64
CA LEU A 224 -14.70 4.06 6.41
C LEU A 224 -15.96 4.93 6.56
N SER A 225 -16.02 5.95 5.71
CA SER A 225 -17.17 6.77 5.38
C SER A 225 -17.46 6.63 3.88
N GLU A 226 -18.34 7.47 3.33
CA GLU A 226 -18.55 7.56 1.87
C GLU A 226 -17.37 8.19 1.13
N THR A 227 -16.56 9.01 1.82
CA THR A 227 -15.50 9.82 1.21
C THR A 227 -14.08 9.36 1.56
N LYS A 228 -13.91 8.61 2.65
CA LYS A 228 -12.60 8.15 3.13
C LYS A 228 -12.63 6.73 3.66
N ILE A 229 -11.47 6.11 3.59
CA ILE A 229 -11.18 4.83 4.21
C ILE A 229 -9.83 4.90 4.92
N ARG A 230 -9.80 4.35 6.14
CA ARG A 230 -8.61 4.16 6.95
C ARG A 230 -8.44 2.68 7.22
N ILE A 231 -7.23 2.18 7.00
CA ILE A 231 -6.88 0.79 7.24
C ILE A 231 -5.64 0.75 8.12
N THR A 232 -5.76 0.12 9.29
CA THR A 232 -4.67 -0.07 10.24
C THR A 232 -4.12 -1.49 10.08
N VAL A 233 -2.83 -1.60 9.78
CA VAL A 233 -2.10 -2.85 9.58
C VAL A 233 -0.90 -2.87 10.54
N GLY A 234 -1.09 -3.42 11.73
CA GLY A 234 -0.07 -3.37 12.78
C GLY A 234 0.23 -1.93 13.22
N ALA A 235 1.47 -1.49 13.04
CA ALA A 235 1.89 -0.12 13.34
C ALA A 235 1.59 0.90 12.22
N ALA A 236 1.33 0.40 11.00
CA ALA A 236 1.09 1.23 9.83
C ALA A 236 -0.40 1.59 9.70
N VAL A 237 -0.68 2.83 9.30
CA VAL A 237 -2.02 3.33 9.03
C VAL A 237 -2.05 3.96 7.64
N LEU A 238 -2.88 3.43 6.76
CA LEU A 238 -3.17 4.02 5.46
C LEU A 238 -4.53 4.71 5.52
N THR A 239 -4.58 6.01 5.21
CA THR A 239 -5.83 6.75 5.01
C THR A 239 -5.90 7.20 3.56
N SER A 240 -7.01 6.93 2.87
CA SER A 240 -7.22 7.30 1.47
C SER A 240 -8.55 8.00 1.30
N LYS A 241 -8.60 9.00 0.43
CA LYS A 241 -9.86 9.41 -0.20
C LYS A 241 -10.43 8.24 -1.02
N LEU A 242 -11.74 8.21 -1.14
CA LEU A 242 -12.46 7.29 -2.02
C LEU A 242 -12.76 7.98 -3.35
N ILE A 243 -12.97 7.19 -4.40
CA ILE A 243 -13.40 7.76 -5.69
C ILE A 243 -14.86 8.17 -5.56
N ASP A 244 -15.13 9.47 -5.72
CA ASP A 244 -16.49 10.03 -5.77
C ASP A 244 -17.15 9.70 -7.11
N GLY A 245 -17.80 8.53 -7.17
CA GLY A 245 -18.50 8.06 -8.35
C GLY A 245 -19.32 6.81 -8.08
N THR A 246 -20.32 6.58 -8.93
CA THR A 246 -21.14 5.37 -8.86
C THR A 246 -20.47 4.25 -9.66
N PHE A 247 -20.14 3.14 -8.99
CA PHE A 247 -19.64 1.97 -9.68
C PHE A 247 -20.75 1.37 -10.58
N PRO A 248 -20.47 0.93 -11.82
CA PRO A 248 -21.49 0.41 -12.71
C PRO A 248 -22.22 -0.82 -12.14
N ASP A 249 -23.45 -1.05 -12.61
CA ASP A 249 -24.20 -2.28 -12.33
C ASP A 249 -23.55 -3.49 -13.02
N TYR A 250 -22.47 -3.97 -12.41
CA TYR A 250 -21.60 -5.01 -12.93
C TYR A 250 -22.28 -6.39 -12.98
N GLN A 251 -23.37 -6.60 -12.26
CA GLN A 251 -24.07 -7.88 -12.26
C GLN A 251 -24.62 -8.21 -13.65
N ARG A 252 -25.04 -7.18 -14.40
CA ARG A 252 -25.57 -7.32 -15.77
C ARG A 252 -24.57 -7.87 -16.78
N VAL A 253 -23.27 -7.76 -16.51
CA VAL A 253 -22.22 -8.23 -17.43
C VAL A 253 -21.69 -9.62 -17.08
N ILE A 254 -22.10 -10.20 -15.95
CA ILE A 254 -21.71 -11.55 -15.56
C ILE A 254 -22.69 -12.54 -16.21
N PRO A 255 -22.24 -13.39 -17.16
CA PRO A 255 -23.15 -14.29 -17.86
C PRO A 255 -23.56 -15.47 -16.96
N GLU A 256 -24.85 -15.55 -16.62
CA GLU A 256 -25.40 -16.65 -15.81
C GLU A 256 -25.86 -17.86 -16.65
N GLY A 257 -26.11 -17.66 -17.95
CA GLY A 257 -26.73 -18.64 -18.84
C GLY A 257 -25.78 -19.35 -19.82
N ASN A 258 -24.47 -19.32 -19.60
CA ASN A 258 -23.51 -19.95 -20.50
C ASN A 258 -23.68 -21.49 -20.48
N ASN A 259 -24.12 -22.05 -21.60
CA ASN A 259 -24.39 -23.50 -21.74
C ASN A 259 -23.23 -24.30 -22.36
N LYS A 260 -22.15 -23.63 -22.77
CA LYS A 260 -20.93 -24.26 -23.29
C LYS A 260 -19.87 -24.28 -22.20
N ILE A 261 -19.69 -25.44 -21.58
CA ILE A 261 -18.73 -25.64 -20.49
C ILE A 261 -17.49 -26.32 -21.05
N MET A 262 -16.34 -25.67 -20.89
CA MET A 262 -15.03 -26.24 -21.19
C MET A 262 -14.25 -26.41 -19.90
N LYS A 263 -13.78 -27.63 -19.61
CA LYS A 263 -12.91 -27.93 -18.48
C LYS A 263 -11.50 -28.19 -19.01
N ILE A 264 -10.54 -27.41 -18.55
CA ILE A 264 -9.12 -27.53 -18.92
C ILE A 264 -8.27 -27.40 -17.66
N ASP A 265 -7.08 -28.00 -17.69
CA ASP A 265 -6.07 -27.74 -16.69
C ASP A 265 -5.51 -26.33 -16.90
N GLY A 266 -5.68 -25.46 -15.91
CA GLY A 266 -5.28 -24.06 -15.99
C GLY A 266 -3.77 -23.86 -16.09
N HIS A 267 -2.97 -24.73 -15.47
CA HIS A 267 -1.52 -24.65 -15.54
C HIS A 267 -1.04 -25.01 -16.94
N VAL A 268 -1.53 -26.11 -17.49
CA VAL A 268 -1.17 -26.58 -18.84
C VAL A 268 -1.59 -25.56 -19.90
N PHE A 269 -2.77 -24.94 -19.75
CA PHE A 269 -3.24 -23.95 -20.71
C PHE A 269 -2.44 -22.64 -20.64
N ALA A 270 -2.18 -22.12 -19.45
CA ALA A 270 -1.38 -20.91 -19.27
C ALA A 270 0.05 -21.11 -19.80
N GLU A 271 0.66 -22.27 -19.54
CA GLU A 271 1.98 -22.60 -20.07
C GLU A 271 1.97 -22.71 -21.60
N ALA A 272 0.95 -23.34 -22.18
CA ALA A 272 0.81 -23.45 -23.63
C ALA A 272 0.64 -22.08 -24.31
N ASP A 273 -0.07 -21.15 -23.66
CA ASP A 273 -0.23 -19.78 -24.15
C ASP A 273 1.10 -19.00 -24.06
N LEU A 274 1.79 -19.08 -22.91
CA LEU A 274 3.12 -18.48 -22.73
C LEU A 274 4.15 -19.03 -23.73
N ARG A 275 4.07 -20.33 -24.08
CA ARG A 275 4.93 -20.94 -25.11
C ARG A 275 4.69 -20.40 -26.52
N ARG A 276 3.53 -19.81 -26.81
CA ARG A 276 3.27 -19.14 -28.10
C ARG A 276 4.03 -17.84 -28.20
N ASP A 277 4.07 -17.08 -27.12
CA ASP A 277 4.78 -15.79 -27.06
C ASP A 277 6.28 -15.96 -26.78
N ILE A 278 6.65 -17.03 -26.07
CA ILE A 278 8.03 -17.35 -25.66
C ILE A 278 8.34 -18.81 -26.03
N PRO A 279 8.81 -19.06 -27.27
CA PRO A 279 9.15 -20.42 -27.71
C PRO A 279 10.23 -21.05 -26.81
N GLY A 280 9.90 -22.19 -26.18
CA GLY A 280 10.80 -22.90 -25.26
C GLY A 280 10.54 -22.68 -23.77
N PHE A 281 9.53 -21.88 -23.41
CA PHE A 281 9.09 -21.73 -22.01
C PHE A 281 8.66 -23.07 -21.42
N ASP A 282 9.24 -23.46 -20.28
CA ASP A 282 8.94 -24.71 -19.58
C ASP A 282 8.80 -24.40 -18.09
N ALA A 283 7.56 -24.47 -17.57
CA ALA A 283 7.25 -24.11 -16.20
C ALA A 283 7.94 -25.03 -15.19
N SER A 284 8.25 -26.27 -15.57
CA SER A 284 8.96 -27.22 -14.70
C SER A 284 10.41 -26.83 -14.42
N ARG A 285 11.01 -25.96 -15.26
CA ARG A 285 12.34 -25.40 -15.01
C ARG A 285 12.35 -24.31 -13.94
N LEU A 286 11.18 -23.77 -13.58
CA LEU A 286 11.03 -22.72 -12.57
C LEU A 286 10.72 -23.30 -11.17
N GLU A 287 10.25 -24.55 -11.10
CA GLU A 287 10.00 -25.22 -9.82
C GLU A 287 11.32 -25.54 -9.10
N GLY A 288 11.53 -24.91 -7.94
CA GLY A 288 12.72 -25.12 -7.11
C GLY A 288 13.95 -24.29 -7.48
N GLN A 289 13.87 -23.38 -8.45
CA GLN A 289 14.96 -22.46 -8.76
C GLN A 289 14.82 -21.12 -8.01
N ASN A 290 15.91 -20.67 -7.40
CA ASN A 290 15.99 -19.34 -6.79
C ASN A 290 15.90 -18.26 -7.89
N ILE A 291 15.00 -17.30 -7.73
CA ILE A 291 14.69 -16.23 -8.70
C ILE A 291 15.93 -15.40 -9.10
N ASP A 292 16.94 -15.33 -8.21
CA ASP A 292 18.21 -14.63 -8.48
C ASP A 292 19.11 -15.36 -9.49
N VAL A 293 18.89 -16.66 -9.72
CA VAL A 293 19.64 -17.46 -10.70
C VAL A 293 19.08 -17.27 -12.10
N PHE A 294 17.75 -17.17 -12.24
CA PHE A 294 17.07 -16.96 -13.53
C PHE A 294 17.51 -15.65 -14.21
N HIS A 295 17.67 -14.56 -13.45
CA HIS A 295 18.12 -13.28 -14.01
C HIS A 295 19.61 -13.22 -14.38
N LYS A 296 20.44 -14.12 -13.85
CA LYS A 296 21.90 -14.12 -14.11
C LYS A 296 22.30 -14.92 -15.33
N ARG A 297 21.49 -15.88 -15.78
CA ARG A 297 21.72 -16.66 -17.02
C ARG A 297 20.38 -17.05 -17.66
N PRO A 298 19.86 -16.24 -18.61
CA PRO A 298 18.76 -16.66 -19.45
C PRO A 298 19.35 -17.53 -20.57
N GLU A 299 19.43 -18.85 -20.33
CA GLU A 299 19.61 -19.83 -21.42
C GLU A 299 18.26 -20.41 -21.84
#